data_AF-A0A9D1WEX4-F1
#
_entry.id   AF-A0A9D1WEX4-F1
#
_cell.length_a   1.000
_cell.length_b   1.000
_cell.length_c   1.000
_cell.angle_alpha   90.00
_cell.angle_beta   90.00
_cell.angle_gamma   90.00
#
_symmetry.space_group_name_H-M   'P 1'
#
loop_
_entity.id
_entity.type
_entity.pdbx_description
1 polymer ?
#
loop_
_entity_poly.entity_id
_entity_poly.type
_entity_poly.pdbx_seq_one_letter_code
_entity_poly.pdbx_strand_id
1 'polypeptide(L)'
;MPQVQLGKIEQVPVREVWPHEAHDFTRWLAQKDNLKQLGEACSIELELVNTESEVGSFAVDIFAKEVGTNRRVVIENQLEDTDHDHLGKIISYASGKDANVAIWVVAKARDEHRKAIEWLNEHTDDECSFFLVEVEVWRIGDSPKAPRFNVVESPNEWARAEKATDKLNALNDTRKTQLEYWQTYQKAALADHEFSKLMRPQKPQPQKFAFIKVNSSRYHFCLQVSTQQLRIGIEITVLNDKNFGKILFTHQKELEQLLGVKGEPFDASKECGIRFYRENSDIKGKPDEWNTYIAWQLHAAVLLYQAMREIDQANPPKASKQEEQ
;
A
#
# COMPACT_ATOMS: atom_id res chain seq x y z
N MET A 1 21.86 -18.89 -57.63
CA MET A 1 20.69 -18.72 -56.74
C MET A 1 19.85 -17.59 -57.33
N PRO A 2 18.51 -17.72 -57.42
CA PRO A 2 17.68 -16.60 -57.84
C PRO A 2 17.91 -15.44 -56.86
N GLN A 3 18.15 -14.25 -57.41
CA GLN A 3 18.39 -13.05 -56.62
C GLN A 3 17.07 -12.67 -55.92
N VAL A 4 17.02 -12.84 -54.60
CA VAL A 4 15.86 -12.43 -53.79
C VAL A 4 15.79 -10.91 -53.81
N GLN A 5 14.70 -10.36 -54.32
CA GLN A 5 14.47 -8.92 -54.34
C GLN A 5 13.94 -8.48 -52.96
N LEU A 6 14.70 -7.62 -52.28
CA LEU A 6 14.33 -7.05 -50.99
C LEU A 6 13.87 -5.61 -51.18
N GLY A 7 12.72 -5.25 -50.61
CA GLY A 7 12.20 -3.88 -50.62
C GLY A 7 12.88 -3.01 -49.56
N LYS A 8 12.86 -1.69 -49.78
CA LYS A 8 13.33 -0.71 -48.79
C LYS A 8 12.16 -0.25 -47.93
N ILE A 9 12.38 -0.17 -46.63
CA ILE A 9 11.43 0.38 -45.67
C ILE A 9 11.46 1.92 -45.77
N GLU A 10 10.28 2.53 -45.83
CA GLU A 10 10.10 3.99 -45.87
C GLU A 10 9.17 4.43 -44.74
N GLN A 11 9.58 5.46 -43.99
CA GLN A 11 8.73 6.08 -42.98
C GLN A 11 7.78 7.07 -43.66
N VAL A 12 6.50 6.99 -43.32
CA VAL A 12 5.46 7.90 -43.80
C VAL A 12 5.10 8.85 -42.65
N PRO A 13 5.03 10.17 -42.88
CA PRO A 13 4.56 11.10 -41.86
C PRO A 13 3.17 10.71 -41.35
N VAL A 14 2.99 10.66 -40.04
CA VAL A 14 1.72 10.23 -39.42
C VAL A 14 0.52 11.09 -39.86
N ARG A 15 0.75 12.38 -40.12
CA ARG A 15 -0.27 13.32 -40.62
C ARG A 15 -0.73 13.06 -42.07
N GLU A 16 0.02 12.29 -42.86
CA GLU A 16 -0.46 11.82 -44.17
C GLU A 16 -1.44 10.65 -44.06
N VAL A 17 -1.50 9.99 -42.90
CA VAL A 17 -2.45 8.91 -42.60
C VAL A 17 -3.63 9.42 -41.80
N TRP A 18 -3.34 10.24 -40.79
CA TRP A 18 -4.32 10.84 -39.90
C TRP A 18 -4.17 12.38 -39.94
N PRO A 19 -4.89 13.07 -40.84
CA PRO A 19 -4.83 14.53 -40.92
C PRO A 19 -5.26 15.24 -39.62
N HIS A 20 -6.24 14.67 -38.90
CA HIS A 20 -6.78 15.21 -37.65
C HIS A 20 -6.73 14.20 -36.50
N GLU A 21 -6.36 14.67 -35.32
CA GLU A 21 -6.19 13.84 -34.13
C GLU A 21 -7.51 13.22 -33.66
N ALA A 22 -8.48 14.03 -33.23
CA ALA A 22 -9.76 13.53 -32.74
C ALA A 22 -10.61 12.80 -33.81
N HIS A 23 -10.59 13.30 -35.05
CA HIS A 23 -11.46 12.79 -36.11
C HIS A 23 -10.91 11.58 -36.87
N ASP A 24 -9.59 11.47 -36.99
CA ASP A 24 -8.95 10.37 -37.72
C ASP A 24 -8.20 9.46 -36.75
N PHE A 25 -7.25 9.98 -35.97
CA PHE A 25 -6.36 9.14 -35.16
C PHE A 25 -7.07 8.49 -33.98
N THR A 26 -7.77 9.25 -33.13
CA THR A 26 -8.53 8.70 -31.98
C THR A 26 -9.55 7.67 -32.44
N ARG A 27 -10.30 7.96 -33.51
CA ARG A 27 -11.28 7.02 -34.06
C ARG A 27 -10.65 5.76 -34.63
N TRP A 28 -9.51 5.89 -35.30
CA TRP A 28 -8.75 4.75 -35.80
C TRP A 28 -8.19 3.92 -34.64
N LEU A 29 -7.56 4.55 -33.66
CA LEU A 29 -6.94 3.90 -32.52
C LEU A 29 -7.96 3.16 -31.64
N ALA A 30 -9.16 3.71 -31.48
CA ALA A 30 -10.25 3.07 -30.73
C ALA A 30 -10.83 1.83 -31.41
N GLN A 31 -10.54 1.56 -32.69
CA GLN A 31 -10.98 0.33 -33.34
C GLN A 31 -10.30 -0.88 -32.72
N LYS A 32 -11.06 -1.98 -32.59
CA LYS A 32 -10.63 -3.21 -31.89
C LYS A 32 -9.23 -3.68 -32.26
N ASP A 33 -8.91 -3.77 -33.56
CA ASP A 33 -7.63 -4.32 -34.02
C ASP A 33 -6.46 -3.37 -33.81
N ASN A 34 -6.70 -2.06 -33.77
CA ASN A 34 -5.66 -1.04 -33.57
C ASN A 34 -5.38 -0.83 -32.08
N LEU A 35 -6.44 -0.81 -31.26
CA LEU A 35 -6.32 -0.83 -29.81
C LEU A 35 -5.61 -2.09 -29.32
N LYS A 36 -5.88 -3.23 -29.96
CA LYS A 36 -5.16 -4.48 -29.70
C LYS A 36 -3.66 -4.35 -30.01
N GLN A 37 -3.27 -3.74 -31.13
CA GLN A 37 -1.85 -3.52 -31.46
C GLN A 37 -1.14 -2.62 -30.44
N LEU A 38 -1.81 -1.57 -29.94
CA LEU A 38 -1.28 -0.74 -28.85
C LEU A 38 -1.12 -1.57 -27.56
N GLY A 39 -2.16 -2.34 -27.22
CA GLY A 39 -2.12 -3.24 -26.06
C GLY A 39 -0.99 -4.26 -26.13
N GLU A 40 -0.78 -4.89 -27.28
CA GLU A 40 0.34 -5.81 -27.54
C GLU A 40 1.69 -5.13 -27.32
N ALA A 41 1.87 -3.89 -27.79
CA ALA A 41 3.10 -3.12 -27.55
C ALA A 41 3.34 -2.84 -26.05
N CYS A 42 2.27 -2.50 -25.32
CA CYS A 42 2.33 -2.26 -23.87
C CYS A 42 2.31 -3.54 -23.02
N SER A 43 2.16 -4.72 -23.62
CA SER A 43 1.91 -6.00 -22.92
C SER A 43 0.65 -5.97 -22.03
N ILE A 44 -0.42 -5.30 -22.49
CA ILE A 44 -1.71 -5.15 -21.79
C ILE A 44 -2.84 -5.55 -22.75
N GLU A 45 -3.76 -6.41 -22.33
CA GLU A 45 -4.95 -6.72 -23.13
C GLU A 45 -6.03 -5.66 -22.91
N LEU A 46 -6.22 -4.76 -23.88
CA LEU A 46 -7.11 -3.60 -23.78
C LEU A 46 -8.51 -3.89 -24.35
N GLU A 47 -9.54 -3.51 -23.60
CA GLU A 47 -10.94 -3.47 -24.05
C GLU A 47 -11.47 -2.04 -23.97
N LEU A 48 -11.95 -1.51 -25.11
CA LEU A 48 -12.53 -0.16 -25.18
C LEU A 48 -13.77 -0.06 -24.29
N VAL A 49 -13.85 1.00 -23.50
CA VAL A 49 -15.05 1.35 -22.73
C VAL A 49 -15.81 2.46 -23.46
N ASN A 50 -15.15 3.59 -23.73
CA ASN A 50 -15.68 4.70 -24.52
C ASN A 50 -14.56 5.63 -25.02
N THR A 51 -14.89 6.42 -26.04
CA THR A 51 -14.09 7.55 -26.51
C THR A 51 -14.66 8.86 -25.97
N GLU A 52 -13.85 9.91 -25.89
CA GLU A 52 -14.25 11.24 -25.41
C GLU A 52 -14.95 11.16 -24.03
N SER A 53 -14.35 10.43 -23.08
CA SER A 53 -14.99 10.16 -21.80
C SER A 53 -14.86 11.33 -20.82
N GLU A 54 -16.01 11.88 -20.40
CA GLU A 54 -16.07 13.03 -19.49
C GLU A 54 -15.35 12.82 -18.14
N VAL A 55 -14.56 13.82 -17.75
CA VAL A 55 -13.85 13.97 -16.47
C VAL A 55 -14.00 15.42 -16.03
N GLY A 56 -15.01 15.70 -15.21
CA GLY A 56 -15.33 17.08 -14.84
C GLY A 56 -15.68 17.91 -16.08
N SER A 57 -14.90 18.96 -16.34
CA SER A 57 -15.06 19.84 -17.53
C SER A 57 -14.23 19.42 -18.74
N PHE A 58 -13.49 18.31 -18.66
CA PHE A 58 -12.62 17.79 -19.72
C PHE A 58 -13.10 16.41 -20.20
N ALA A 59 -12.50 15.89 -21.26
CA ALA A 59 -12.78 14.54 -21.76
C ALA A 59 -11.47 13.82 -22.08
N VAL A 60 -11.36 12.55 -21.67
CA VAL A 60 -10.25 11.66 -22.06
C VAL A 60 -10.48 11.18 -23.49
N ASP A 61 -9.46 11.21 -24.33
CA ASP A 61 -9.58 10.75 -25.73
C ASP A 61 -10.13 9.32 -25.82
N ILE A 62 -9.49 8.38 -25.11
CA ILE A 62 -9.93 6.98 -25.04
C ILE A 62 -9.84 6.48 -23.61
N PHE A 63 -10.95 5.90 -23.14
CA PHE A 63 -11.00 5.18 -21.88
C PHE A 63 -11.27 3.70 -22.15
N ALA A 64 -10.43 2.87 -21.55
CA ALA A 64 -10.41 1.42 -21.73
C ALA A 64 -10.26 0.73 -20.37
N LYS A 65 -10.31 -0.59 -20.38
CA LYS A 65 -9.99 -1.44 -19.24
C LYS A 65 -9.07 -2.56 -19.68
N GLU A 66 -8.24 -3.03 -18.76
CA GLU A 66 -7.47 -4.25 -18.96
C GLU A 66 -8.36 -5.48 -18.73
N VAL A 67 -8.34 -6.39 -19.71
CA VAL A 67 -9.03 -7.68 -19.63
C VAL A 67 -8.39 -8.54 -18.53
N GLY A 68 -9.22 -9.19 -17.71
CA GLY A 68 -8.78 -10.09 -16.64
C GLY A 68 -8.60 -9.43 -15.28
N THR A 69 -8.11 -8.18 -15.21
CA THR A 69 -7.95 -7.45 -13.94
C THR A 69 -9.00 -6.35 -13.74
N ASN A 70 -9.64 -5.89 -14.82
CA ASN A 70 -10.48 -4.68 -14.86
C ASN A 70 -9.76 -3.38 -14.43
N ARG A 71 -8.41 -3.34 -14.49
CA ARG A 71 -7.65 -2.10 -14.29
C ARG A 71 -8.14 -1.04 -15.29
N ARG A 72 -8.39 0.17 -14.81
CA ARG A 72 -8.86 1.29 -15.64
C ARG A 72 -7.68 1.88 -16.41
N VAL A 73 -7.86 2.09 -17.71
CA VAL A 73 -6.83 2.58 -18.61
C VAL A 73 -7.31 3.88 -19.26
N VAL A 74 -6.53 4.95 -19.10
CA VAL A 74 -6.71 6.19 -19.87
C VAL A 74 -5.65 6.26 -20.95
N ILE A 75 -6.06 6.70 -22.14
CA ILE A 75 -5.16 6.85 -23.28
C ILE A 75 -5.34 8.26 -23.83
N GLU A 76 -4.23 8.99 -23.90
CA GLU A 76 -4.12 10.31 -24.53
C GLU A 76 -3.32 10.15 -25.81
N ASN A 77 -3.78 10.73 -26.92
CA ASN A 77 -3.10 10.61 -28.19
C ASN A 77 -2.70 11.98 -28.77
N GLN A 78 -1.48 12.09 -29.30
CA GLN A 78 -0.92 13.33 -29.83
C GLN A 78 -0.21 13.08 -31.17
N LEU A 79 -0.56 13.80 -32.24
CA LEU A 79 0.11 13.68 -33.55
C LEU A 79 1.36 14.57 -33.71
N GLU A 80 1.74 15.27 -32.66
CA GLU A 80 2.92 16.14 -32.54
C GLU A 80 4.01 15.53 -31.63
N ASP A 81 5.14 16.24 -31.55
CA ASP A 81 6.08 16.10 -30.44
C ASP A 81 5.37 16.29 -29.09
N THR A 82 5.76 15.51 -28.08
CA THR A 82 5.27 15.68 -26.70
C THR A 82 5.39 17.13 -26.21
N ASP A 83 4.35 17.61 -25.52
CA ASP A 83 4.32 18.93 -24.88
C ASP A 83 3.81 18.87 -23.42
N HIS A 84 3.90 20.00 -22.72
CA HIS A 84 3.46 20.11 -21.33
C HIS A 84 1.93 20.08 -21.16
N ASP A 85 1.16 20.43 -22.20
CA ASP A 85 -0.30 20.43 -22.15
C ASP A 85 -0.80 18.99 -22.05
N HIS A 86 -0.37 18.13 -22.96
CA HIS A 86 -0.74 16.72 -22.99
C HIS A 86 -0.18 15.93 -21.80
N LEU A 87 1.02 16.27 -21.31
CA LEU A 87 1.52 15.72 -20.05
C LEU A 87 0.62 16.07 -18.85
N GLY A 88 0.13 17.32 -18.78
CA GLY A 88 -0.81 17.75 -17.75
C GLY A 88 -2.17 17.05 -17.86
N LYS A 89 -2.66 16.87 -19.10
CA LYS A 89 -3.90 16.15 -19.41
C LYS A 89 -3.84 14.70 -18.95
N ILE A 90 -2.83 13.94 -19.37
CA ILE A 90 -2.75 12.50 -19.04
C ILE A 90 -2.74 12.27 -17.52
N ILE A 91 -2.05 13.12 -16.74
CA ILE A 91 -2.05 13.04 -15.26
C ILE A 91 -3.44 13.39 -14.69
N SER A 92 -4.05 14.46 -15.19
CA SER A 92 -5.37 14.92 -14.74
C SER A 92 -6.46 13.89 -15.05
N TYR A 93 -6.39 13.26 -16.22
CA TYR A 93 -7.30 12.22 -16.67
C TYR A 93 -7.12 10.94 -15.88
N ALA A 94 -5.87 10.53 -15.63
CA ALA A 94 -5.59 9.38 -14.77
C ALA A 94 -6.16 9.59 -13.36
N SER A 95 -5.95 10.77 -12.76
CA SER A 95 -6.50 11.09 -11.45
C SER A 95 -8.04 11.15 -11.45
N GLY A 96 -8.64 11.82 -12.44
CA GLY A 96 -10.09 12.01 -12.49
C GLY A 96 -10.89 10.76 -12.87
N LYS A 97 -10.27 9.79 -13.55
CA LYS A 97 -10.84 8.46 -13.81
C LYS A 97 -10.45 7.41 -12.78
N ASP A 98 -9.60 7.76 -11.82
CA ASP A 98 -9.01 6.81 -10.87
C ASP A 98 -8.40 5.62 -11.66
N ALA A 99 -7.55 5.97 -12.63
CA ALA A 99 -6.97 5.06 -13.60
C ALA A 99 -5.71 4.39 -13.04
N ASN A 100 -5.58 3.10 -13.33
CA ASN A 100 -4.41 2.31 -12.96
C ASN A 100 -3.31 2.34 -14.02
N VAL A 101 -3.69 2.64 -15.26
CA VAL A 101 -2.76 2.73 -16.39
C VAL A 101 -3.05 3.98 -17.19
N ALA A 102 -2.00 4.71 -17.53
CA ALA A 102 -2.03 5.88 -18.39
C ALA A 102 -1.10 5.63 -19.58
N ILE A 103 -1.63 5.70 -20.80
CA ILE A 103 -0.86 5.49 -22.03
C ILE A 103 -0.89 6.79 -22.83
N TRP A 104 0.29 7.39 -23.04
CA TRP A 104 0.43 8.58 -23.88
C TRP A 104 1.04 8.17 -25.22
N VAL A 105 0.26 8.25 -26.29
CA VAL A 105 0.65 7.88 -27.65
C VAL A 105 1.02 9.14 -28.42
N VAL A 106 2.25 9.25 -28.91
CA VAL A 106 2.78 10.47 -29.56
C VAL A 106 3.44 10.18 -30.89
N ALA A 107 3.55 11.18 -31.76
CA ALA A 107 4.36 11.05 -32.98
C ALA A 107 5.86 11.02 -32.66
N LYS A 108 6.29 11.79 -31.64
CA LYS A 108 7.68 11.84 -31.17
C LYS A 108 7.78 12.22 -29.70
N ALA A 109 8.53 11.44 -28.94
CA ALA A 109 8.84 11.70 -27.54
C ALA A 109 10.08 12.60 -27.41
N ARG A 110 9.92 13.76 -26.80
CA ARG A 110 11.06 14.57 -26.32
C ARG A 110 11.67 13.95 -25.07
N ASP A 111 13.00 14.04 -24.95
CA ASP A 111 13.76 13.46 -23.83
C ASP A 111 13.31 13.99 -22.45
N GLU A 112 12.88 15.25 -22.36
CA GLU A 112 12.39 15.85 -21.12
C GLU A 112 11.09 15.18 -20.65
N HIS A 113 10.17 14.91 -21.58
CA HIS A 113 8.91 14.24 -21.25
C HIS A 113 9.10 12.74 -21.04
N ARG A 114 10.05 12.13 -21.76
CA ARG A 114 10.51 10.76 -21.51
C ARG A 114 10.95 10.59 -20.05
N LYS A 115 11.87 11.46 -19.59
CA LYS A 115 12.33 11.50 -18.19
C LYS A 115 11.22 11.84 -17.20
N ALA A 116 10.25 12.67 -17.57
CA ALA A 116 9.11 12.98 -16.70
C ALA A 116 8.23 11.74 -16.47
N ILE A 117 7.95 10.96 -17.52
CA ILE A 117 7.22 9.68 -17.41
C ILE A 117 8.02 8.64 -16.60
N GLU A 118 9.33 8.56 -16.82
CA GLU A 118 10.24 7.74 -15.99
C GLU A 118 10.14 8.15 -14.51
N TRP A 119 10.27 9.43 -14.20
CA TRP A 119 10.15 9.95 -12.83
C TRP A 119 8.79 9.63 -12.20
N LEU A 120 7.69 9.74 -12.96
CA LEU A 120 6.35 9.35 -12.47
C LEU A 120 6.29 7.86 -12.12
N ASN A 121 6.78 6.99 -13.00
CA ASN A 121 6.86 5.55 -12.71
C ASN A 121 7.77 5.24 -11.51
N GLU A 122 8.77 6.08 -11.25
CA GLU A 122 9.65 5.98 -10.09
C GLU A 122 9.05 6.55 -8.80
N HIS A 123 8.01 7.38 -8.85
CA HIS A 123 7.51 8.07 -7.66
C HIS A 123 6.02 7.83 -7.38
N THR A 124 5.37 7.01 -8.19
CA THR A 124 4.00 6.50 -7.95
C THR A 124 4.04 5.08 -7.38
N ASP A 125 2.93 4.65 -6.78
CA ASP A 125 2.80 3.29 -6.26
C ASP A 125 2.56 2.26 -7.37
N ASP A 126 2.56 0.97 -7.00
CA ASP A 126 2.42 -0.13 -7.95
C ASP A 126 1.03 -0.20 -8.60
N GLU A 127 0.08 0.62 -8.15
CA GLU A 127 -1.29 0.66 -8.67
C GLU A 127 -1.45 1.58 -9.88
N CYS A 128 -0.47 2.47 -10.14
CA CYS A 128 -0.49 3.41 -11.25
C CYS A 128 0.70 3.19 -12.20
N SER A 129 0.45 3.10 -13.51
CA SER A 129 1.46 2.77 -14.53
C SER A 129 1.41 3.74 -15.69
N PHE A 130 2.52 4.39 -16.02
CA PHE A 130 2.60 5.34 -17.13
C PHE A 130 3.40 4.75 -18.28
N PHE A 131 2.84 4.82 -19.48
CA PHE A 131 3.48 4.42 -20.73
C PHE A 131 3.61 5.63 -21.64
N LEU A 132 4.77 5.78 -22.27
CA LEU A 132 5.00 6.70 -23.38
C LEU A 132 5.29 5.89 -24.63
N VAL A 133 4.46 6.05 -25.65
CA VAL A 133 4.48 5.21 -26.86
C VAL A 133 4.60 6.11 -28.07
N GLU A 134 5.60 5.88 -28.91
CA GLU A 134 5.70 6.52 -30.22
C GLU A 134 4.91 5.71 -31.25
N VAL A 135 4.07 6.40 -32.04
CA VAL A 135 3.42 5.83 -33.22
C VAL A 135 4.18 6.22 -34.48
N GLU A 136 4.58 5.23 -35.26
CA GLU A 136 5.22 5.41 -36.56
C GLU A 136 4.37 4.76 -37.65
N VAL A 137 4.53 5.23 -38.89
CA VAL A 137 3.95 4.57 -40.06
C VAL A 137 5.06 4.21 -41.03
N TRP A 138 5.05 2.98 -41.50
CA TRP A 138 6.02 2.42 -42.42
C TRP A 138 5.35 1.85 -43.67
N ARG A 139 6.09 1.75 -44.78
CA ARG A 139 5.67 1.00 -45.97
C ARG A 139 6.88 0.38 -46.67
N ILE A 140 6.63 -0.63 -47.50
CA ILE A 140 7.64 -1.22 -48.38
C ILE A 140 7.11 -1.17 -49.82
N GLY A 141 7.72 -0.33 -50.66
CA GLY A 141 7.21 -0.06 -52.01
C GLY A 141 5.75 0.41 -51.98
N ASP A 142 4.89 -0.24 -52.76
CA ASP A 142 3.46 0.07 -52.86
C ASP A 142 2.59 -0.71 -51.85
N SER A 143 3.17 -1.23 -50.77
CA SER A 143 2.40 -1.92 -49.73
C SER A 143 1.41 -0.96 -49.04
N PRO A 144 0.34 -1.49 -48.41
CA PRO A 144 -0.43 -0.72 -47.45
C PRO A 144 0.48 -0.11 -46.37
N LYS A 145 0.07 1.05 -45.86
CA LYS A 145 0.74 1.73 -44.74
C LYS A 145 0.59 0.88 -43.48
N ALA A 146 1.69 0.64 -42.78
CA ALA A 146 1.78 -0.20 -41.60
C ALA A 146 2.11 0.66 -40.36
N PRO A 147 1.17 0.83 -39.43
CA PRO A 147 1.44 1.50 -38.17
C PRO A 147 2.31 0.61 -37.28
N ARG A 148 3.14 1.23 -36.45
CA ARG A 148 3.97 0.55 -35.45
C ARG A 148 3.98 1.38 -34.18
N PHE A 149 3.74 0.73 -33.05
CA PHE A 149 3.87 1.32 -31.73
C PHE A 149 5.21 0.93 -31.12
N ASN A 150 5.99 1.92 -30.69
CA ASN A 150 7.26 1.74 -30.00
C ASN A 150 7.12 2.29 -28.58
N VAL A 151 7.18 1.41 -27.58
CA VAL A 151 7.18 1.85 -26.18
C VAL A 151 8.53 2.48 -25.87
N VAL A 152 8.55 3.78 -25.64
CA VAL A 152 9.75 4.56 -25.33
C VAL A 152 9.99 4.58 -23.82
N GLU A 153 8.93 4.64 -23.03
CA GLU A 153 8.99 4.47 -21.57
C GLU A 153 7.83 3.63 -21.08
N SER A 154 8.12 2.80 -20.08
CA SER A 154 7.16 1.92 -19.42
C SER A 154 7.54 1.76 -17.96
N PRO A 155 6.62 1.26 -17.12
CA PRO A 155 6.96 0.83 -15.77
C PRO A 155 8.17 -0.10 -15.75
N ASN A 156 9.19 0.23 -14.97
CA ASN A 156 10.29 -0.68 -14.72
C ASN A 156 9.87 -1.71 -13.66
N GLU A 157 9.51 -2.91 -14.10
CA GLU A 157 9.12 -3.99 -13.19
C GLU A 157 10.23 -4.38 -12.20
N TRP A 158 11.51 -4.22 -12.57
CA TRP A 158 12.62 -4.45 -11.65
C TRP A 158 12.70 -3.36 -10.57
N ALA A 159 12.57 -2.08 -10.92
CA ALA A 159 12.55 -0.99 -9.93
C ALA A 159 11.29 -1.03 -9.04
N ARG A 160 10.16 -1.48 -9.58
CA ARG A 160 8.94 -1.75 -8.79
C ARG A 160 9.10 -2.97 -7.89
N ALA A 161 9.67 -4.04 -8.41
CA ALA A 161 10.01 -5.22 -7.62
C ALA A 161 11.04 -4.89 -6.53
N GLU A 162 12.03 -4.04 -6.79
CA GLU A 162 12.98 -3.53 -5.79
C GLU A 162 12.28 -2.67 -4.75
N LYS A 163 11.35 -1.78 -5.11
CA LYS A 163 10.58 -1.01 -4.11
C LYS A 163 9.63 -1.88 -3.32
N ALA A 164 8.94 -2.82 -3.96
CA ALA A 164 8.10 -3.80 -3.29
C ALA A 164 8.95 -4.71 -2.40
N THR A 165 10.16 -5.08 -2.84
CA THR A 165 11.15 -5.87 -2.10
C THR A 165 11.81 -5.07 -0.99
N ASP A 166 12.01 -3.76 -1.12
CA ASP A 166 12.52 -2.87 -0.08
C ASP A 166 11.44 -2.57 0.94
N LYS A 167 10.18 -2.47 0.52
CA LYS A 167 9.02 -2.41 1.42
C LYS A 167 8.82 -3.76 2.12
N LEU A 168 9.01 -4.88 1.42
CA LEU A 168 8.94 -6.25 1.96
C LEU A 168 10.17 -6.64 2.80
N ASN A 169 11.36 -6.10 2.51
CA ASN A 169 12.61 -6.27 3.24
C ASN A 169 12.65 -5.32 4.42
N ALA A 170 12.16 -4.09 4.30
CA ALA A 170 11.88 -3.26 5.47
C ALA A 170 10.83 -3.91 6.36
N LEU A 171 9.82 -4.60 5.81
CA LEU A 171 8.89 -5.44 6.56
C LEU A 171 9.59 -6.69 7.15
N ASN A 172 10.48 -7.38 6.44
CA ASN A 172 11.19 -8.56 6.92
C ASN A 172 12.26 -8.23 7.97
N ASP A 173 13.03 -7.17 7.78
CA ASP A 173 13.97 -6.62 8.76
C ASP A 173 13.21 -6.10 9.98
N THR A 174 12.12 -5.36 9.80
CA THR A 174 11.28 -4.93 10.93
C THR A 174 10.69 -6.13 11.66
N ARG A 175 10.23 -7.16 10.94
CA ARG A 175 9.72 -8.41 11.51
C ARG A 175 10.80 -9.22 12.23
N LYS A 176 12.03 -9.22 11.70
CA LYS A 176 13.20 -9.83 12.33
C LYS A 176 13.58 -9.08 13.60
N THR A 177 13.69 -7.74 13.55
CA THR A 177 13.89 -6.88 14.71
C THR A 177 12.78 -7.07 15.74
N GLN A 178 11.51 -7.16 15.34
CA GLN A 178 10.39 -7.45 16.23
C GLN A 178 10.55 -8.83 16.88
N LEU A 179 10.89 -9.86 16.11
CA LEU A 179 11.12 -11.20 16.65
C LEU A 179 12.28 -11.22 17.65
N GLU A 180 13.42 -10.60 17.33
CA GLU A 180 14.59 -10.49 18.19
C GLU A 180 14.29 -9.69 19.46
N TYR A 181 13.56 -8.58 19.34
CA TYR A 181 13.07 -7.80 20.46
C TYR A 181 12.17 -8.65 21.37
N TRP A 182 11.20 -9.38 20.81
CA TRP A 182 10.32 -10.25 21.60
C TRP A 182 11.03 -11.46 22.20
N GLN A 183 12.04 -12.01 21.53
CA GLN A 183 12.90 -13.05 22.12
C GLN A 183 13.71 -12.50 23.29
N THR A 184 14.21 -11.26 23.18
CA THR A 184 14.91 -10.57 24.26
C THR A 184 13.97 -10.27 25.43
N TYR A 185 12.77 -9.75 25.13
CA TYR A 185 11.71 -9.55 26.11
C TYR A 185 11.36 -10.86 26.82
N GLN A 186 11.17 -11.97 26.08
CA GLN A 186 10.82 -13.26 26.67
C GLN A 186 11.90 -13.75 27.65
N LYS A 187 13.19 -13.62 27.28
CA LYS A 187 14.30 -13.97 28.17
C LYS A 187 14.29 -13.13 29.44
N ALA A 188 14.13 -11.80 29.32
CA ALA A 188 14.04 -10.89 30.46
C ALA A 188 12.82 -11.20 31.35
N ALA A 189 11.65 -11.42 30.75
CA ALA A 189 10.39 -11.74 31.44
C ALA A 189 10.46 -13.05 32.23
N LEU A 190 11.16 -14.06 31.70
CA LEU A 190 11.37 -15.34 32.40
C LEU A 190 12.41 -15.23 33.53
N ALA A 191 13.34 -14.28 33.45
CA ALA A 191 14.33 -14.00 34.49
C ALA A 191 13.80 -13.05 35.59
N ASP A 192 12.79 -12.23 35.28
CA ASP A 192 12.16 -11.31 36.22
C ASP A 192 11.22 -12.06 37.19
N HIS A 193 11.56 -12.06 38.48
CA HIS A 193 10.83 -12.81 39.50
C HIS A 193 9.42 -12.25 39.76
N GLU A 194 9.25 -10.93 39.71
CA GLU A 194 7.95 -10.28 39.97
C GLU A 194 6.98 -10.56 38.82
N PHE A 195 7.45 -10.50 37.59
CA PHE A 195 6.68 -10.85 36.41
C PHE A 195 6.35 -12.35 36.36
N SER A 196 7.37 -13.21 36.48
CA SER A 196 7.22 -14.67 36.33
C SER A 196 6.45 -15.32 37.49
N LYS A 197 6.21 -14.63 38.59
CA LYS A 197 5.28 -15.09 39.64
C LYS A 197 3.80 -14.90 39.24
N LEU A 198 3.51 -13.88 38.43
CA LEU A 198 2.14 -13.43 38.15
C LEU A 198 1.64 -13.85 36.77
N MET A 199 2.54 -13.87 35.78
CA MET A 199 2.20 -13.95 34.36
C MET A 199 3.18 -14.81 33.57
N ARG A 200 2.87 -15.08 32.30
CA ARG A 200 3.80 -15.76 31.37
C ARG A 200 3.85 -15.03 30.03
N PRO A 201 5.03 -14.80 29.44
CA PRO A 201 5.12 -14.27 28.08
C PRO A 201 4.68 -15.36 27.09
N GLN A 202 3.99 -14.98 26.00
CA GLN A 202 3.70 -15.90 24.90
C GLN A 202 4.93 -16.14 24.02
N LYS A 203 4.84 -17.15 23.13
CA LYS A 203 5.89 -17.45 22.16
C LYS A 203 6.15 -16.22 21.26
N PRO A 204 7.41 -15.73 21.16
CA PRO A 204 7.77 -14.64 20.26
C PRO A 204 7.39 -14.94 18.82
N GLN A 205 6.84 -13.93 18.13
CA GLN A 205 6.46 -13.99 16.72
C GLN A 205 6.96 -12.73 16.00
N PRO A 206 7.21 -12.81 14.68
CA PRO A 206 7.65 -11.66 13.87
C PRO A 206 6.48 -10.69 13.59
N GLN A 207 6.02 -9.98 14.62
CA GLN A 207 4.87 -9.08 14.52
C GLN A 207 4.96 -7.94 15.54
N LYS A 208 4.16 -6.88 15.33
CA LYS A 208 4.18 -5.64 16.15
C LYS A 208 3.65 -5.77 17.59
N PHE A 209 3.20 -6.96 17.99
CA PHE A 209 2.56 -7.19 19.27
C PHE A 209 2.90 -8.55 19.88
N ALA A 210 2.90 -8.64 21.21
CA ALA A 210 3.05 -9.88 21.93
C ALA A 210 2.06 -9.95 23.09
N PHE A 211 1.40 -11.09 23.26
CA PHE A 211 0.45 -11.28 24.35
C PHE A 211 1.14 -11.75 25.62
N ILE A 212 0.60 -11.32 26.76
CA ILE A 212 0.95 -11.85 28.07
C ILE A 212 -0.19 -12.74 28.54
N LYS A 213 0.13 -13.98 28.92
CA LYS A 213 -0.85 -14.88 29.54
C LYS A 213 -1.05 -14.45 31.00
N VAL A 214 -2.28 -14.07 31.30
CA VAL A 214 -2.78 -13.73 32.64
C VAL A 214 -3.84 -14.74 33.08
N ASN A 215 -4.03 -14.91 34.38
CA ASN A 215 -5.07 -15.79 34.92
C ASN A 215 -6.43 -15.08 35.02
N SER A 216 -6.92 -14.52 33.91
CA SER A 216 -8.25 -13.94 33.80
C SER A 216 -8.86 -14.28 32.44
N SER A 217 -10.16 -14.53 32.41
CA SER A 217 -10.94 -14.70 31.18
C SER A 217 -11.62 -13.39 30.72
N ARG A 218 -11.53 -12.31 31.51
CA ARG A 218 -12.23 -11.05 31.23
C ARG A 218 -11.37 -10.02 30.51
N TYR A 219 -10.06 -10.05 30.77
CA TYR A 219 -9.12 -9.13 30.17
C TYR A 219 -7.81 -9.81 29.77
N HIS A 220 -7.12 -9.20 28.82
CA HIS A 220 -5.82 -9.64 28.34
C HIS A 220 -4.86 -8.45 28.28
N PHE A 221 -3.56 -8.72 28.41
CA PHE A 221 -2.53 -7.73 28.15
C PHE A 221 -1.84 -8.00 26.82
N CYS A 222 -1.67 -6.94 26.05
CA CYS A 222 -0.97 -6.97 24.77
C CYS A 222 0.15 -5.93 24.78
N LEU A 223 1.40 -6.40 24.66
CA LEU A 223 2.55 -5.55 24.44
C LEU A 223 2.57 -5.10 22.98
N GLN A 224 3.06 -3.90 22.72
CA GLN A 224 3.12 -3.30 21.38
C GLN A 224 4.50 -2.67 21.14
N VAL A 225 4.96 -2.72 19.90
CA VAL A 225 6.11 -1.96 19.40
C VAL A 225 5.74 -1.32 18.06
N SER A 226 6.13 -0.06 17.85
CA SER A 226 5.92 0.68 16.61
C SER A 226 7.22 1.33 16.17
N THR A 227 7.79 0.83 15.08
CA THR A 227 9.01 1.41 14.46
C THR A 227 8.71 2.69 13.69
N GLN A 228 7.46 2.92 13.28
CA GLN A 228 7.06 4.14 12.57
C GLN A 228 6.80 5.30 13.54
N GLN A 229 6.17 5.01 14.68
CA GLN A 229 5.86 6.02 15.71
C GLN A 229 6.96 6.11 16.78
N LEU A 230 8.00 5.29 16.68
CA LEU A 230 9.12 5.23 17.63
C LEU A 230 8.65 5.11 19.08
N ARG A 231 7.76 4.16 19.32
CA ARG A 231 7.18 3.92 20.66
C ARG A 231 6.94 2.45 20.94
N ILE A 232 6.96 2.11 22.22
CA ILE A 232 6.55 0.81 22.75
C ILE A 232 5.36 1.01 23.69
N GLY A 233 4.58 -0.03 23.92
CA GLY A 233 3.42 0.10 24.80
C GLY A 233 2.95 -1.21 25.41
N ILE A 234 1.94 -1.06 26.26
CA ILE A 234 1.14 -2.13 26.82
C ILE A 234 -0.34 -1.72 26.76
N GLU A 235 -1.18 -2.66 26.38
CA GLU A 235 -2.62 -2.50 26.21
C GLU A 235 -3.35 -3.44 27.17
N ILE A 236 -4.39 -2.92 27.82
CA ILE A 236 -5.41 -3.71 28.52
C ILE A 236 -6.59 -3.86 27.58
N THR A 237 -6.98 -5.08 27.27
CA THR A 237 -8.10 -5.38 26.36
C THR A 237 -9.16 -6.19 27.10
N VAL A 238 -10.39 -5.71 27.10
CA VAL A 238 -11.59 -6.41 27.59
C VAL A 238 -12.39 -6.91 26.39
N LEU A 239 -12.61 -8.22 26.32
CA LEU A 239 -13.32 -8.86 25.20
C LEU A 239 -14.78 -9.13 25.57
N ASN A 240 -15.71 -8.69 24.74
CA ASN A 240 -17.15 -8.96 24.84
C ASN A 240 -17.84 -8.61 26.19
N ASP A 241 -17.18 -7.88 27.11
CA ASP A 241 -17.76 -7.41 28.37
C ASP A 241 -17.73 -5.87 28.45
N LYS A 242 -18.68 -5.23 27.76
CA LYS A 242 -18.82 -3.78 27.73
C LYS A 242 -19.06 -3.15 29.09
N ASN A 243 -19.66 -3.89 30.02
CA ASN A 243 -19.90 -3.39 31.38
C ASN A 243 -18.58 -3.29 32.14
N PHE A 244 -17.73 -4.30 32.03
CA PHE A 244 -16.39 -4.25 32.60
C PHE A 244 -15.50 -3.23 31.89
N GLY A 245 -15.65 -3.05 30.59
CA GLY A 245 -15.01 -1.95 29.85
C GLY A 245 -15.31 -0.57 30.43
N LYS A 246 -16.58 -0.30 30.78
CA LYS A 246 -16.97 0.96 31.44
C LYS A 246 -16.33 1.11 32.82
N ILE A 247 -16.23 0.03 33.59
CA ILE A 247 -15.53 0.02 34.88
C ILE A 247 -14.04 0.30 34.68
N LEU A 248 -13.40 -0.32 33.70
CA LEU A 248 -11.99 -0.05 33.36
C LEU A 248 -11.77 1.45 33.08
N PHE A 249 -12.68 2.08 32.33
CA PHE A 249 -12.58 3.51 32.03
C PHE A 249 -12.73 4.42 33.25
N THR A 250 -13.47 4.02 34.29
CA THR A 250 -13.54 4.81 35.53
C THR A 250 -12.21 4.82 36.28
N HIS A 251 -11.36 3.81 36.08
CA HIS A 251 -10.03 3.71 36.67
C HIS A 251 -8.90 4.30 35.80
N GLN A 252 -9.20 4.91 34.64
CA GLN A 252 -8.18 5.39 33.71
C GLN A 252 -7.15 6.30 34.39
N LYS A 253 -7.60 7.32 35.14
CA LYS A 253 -6.68 8.28 35.80
C LYS A 253 -5.76 7.63 36.83
N GLU A 254 -6.26 6.63 37.54
CA GLU A 254 -5.47 5.89 38.53
C GLU A 254 -4.38 5.07 37.82
N LEU A 255 -4.72 4.40 36.71
CA LEU A 255 -3.78 3.64 35.90
C LEU A 255 -2.74 4.55 35.21
N GLU A 256 -3.14 5.74 34.77
CA GLU A 256 -2.24 6.76 34.23
C GLU A 256 -1.22 7.22 35.28
N GLN A 257 -1.69 7.51 36.50
CA GLN A 257 -0.81 7.88 37.61
C GLN A 257 0.14 6.75 38.00
N LEU A 258 -0.35 5.50 37.98
CA LEU A 258 0.42 4.31 38.30
C LEU A 258 1.58 4.09 37.32
N LEU A 259 1.36 4.33 36.03
CA LEU A 259 2.39 4.13 34.99
C LEU A 259 3.19 5.40 34.66
N GLY A 260 2.73 6.57 35.10
CA GLY A 260 3.33 7.86 34.76
C GLY A 260 3.21 8.24 33.28
N VAL A 261 2.27 7.63 32.55
CA VAL A 261 2.00 7.90 31.13
C VAL A 261 0.50 8.02 30.88
N LYS A 262 0.13 8.81 29.87
CA LYS A 262 -1.27 9.00 29.49
C LYS A 262 -1.84 7.72 28.87
N GLY A 263 -3.08 7.41 29.22
CA GLY A 263 -3.85 6.31 28.66
C GLY A 263 -4.63 6.77 27.44
N GLU A 264 -4.60 5.97 26.39
CA GLU A 264 -5.40 6.14 25.18
C GLU A 264 -6.55 5.11 25.19
N PRO A 265 -7.77 5.50 25.61
CA PRO A 265 -8.91 4.58 25.61
C PRO A 265 -9.38 4.29 24.18
N PHE A 266 -9.90 3.08 23.97
CA PHE A 266 -10.55 2.69 22.72
C PHE A 266 -11.81 1.86 22.99
N ASP A 267 -12.81 2.02 22.13
CA ASP A 267 -14.11 1.34 22.23
C ASP A 267 -14.56 0.85 20.84
N ALA A 268 -14.27 -0.41 20.52
CA ALA A 268 -14.62 -1.07 19.26
C ALA A 268 -15.82 -2.00 19.45
N SER A 269 -16.41 -2.58 18.40
CA SER A 269 -17.64 -3.38 18.56
C SER A 269 -17.53 -4.58 19.51
N LYS A 270 -16.40 -5.31 19.48
CA LYS A 270 -16.18 -6.56 20.26
C LYS A 270 -15.18 -6.42 21.42
N GLU A 271 -14.47 -5.31 21.48
CA GLU A 271 -13.41 -5.09 22.45
C GLU A 271 -13.33 -3.62 22.86
N CYS A 272 -12.82 -3.38 24.05
CA CYS A 272 -12.54 -2.04 24.57
C CYS A 272 -11.36 -2.12 25.53
N GLY A 273 -10.70 -1.00 25.76
CA GLY A 273 -9.48 -1.03 26.54
C GLY A 273 -8.75 0.29 26.63
N ILE A 274 -7.58 0.26 27.26
CA ILE A 274 -6.70 1.42 27.41
C ILE A 274 -5.29 1.03 27.00
N ARG A 275 -4.68 1.85 26.15
CA ARG A 275 -3.30 1.71 25.68
C ARG A 275 -2.40 2.70 26.38
N PHE A 276 -1.21 2.26 26.77
CA PHE A 276 -0.20 3.08 27.41
C PHE A 276 1.09 2.99 26.61
N TYR A 277 1.66 4.14 26.26
CA TYR A 277 2.84 4.22 25.40
C TYR A 277 4.01 4.91 26.11
N ARG A 278 5.21 4.40 25.84
CA ARG A 278 6.48 5.08 26.08
C ARG A 278 7.03 5.56 24.75
N GLU A 279 6.97 6.86 24.54
CA GLU A 279 7.50 7.55 23.35
C GLU A 279 9.04 7.47 23.29
N ASN A 280 9.61 7.83 22.14
CA ASN A 280 11.07 7.83 21.88
C ASN A 280 11.74 6.47 22.15
N SER A 281 11.05 5.39 21.81
CA SER A 281 11.51 4.01 21.93
C SER A 281 11.72 3.41 20.54
N ASP A 282 12.90 3.61 19.96
CA ASP A 282 13.22 3.12 18.62
C ASP A 282 13.87 1.73 18.70
N ILE A 283 13.04 0.68 18.57
CA ILE A 283 13.54 -0.69 18.63
C ILE A 283 14.44 -1.07 17.44
N LYS A 284 14.41 -0.32 16.33
CA LYS A 284 15.18 -0.66 15.12
C LYS A 284 16.49 0.13 15.06
N GLY A 285 16.43 1.43 15.31
CA GLY A 285 17.61 2.31 15.31
C GLY A 285 18.43 2.26 16.60
N LYS A 286 17.90 1.71 17.70
CA LYS A 286 18.57 1.71 19.01
C LYS A 286 18.51 0.35 19.75
N PRO A 287 19.13 -0.71 19.21
CA PRO A 287 19.17 -2.02 19.87
C PRO A 287 19.81 -1.99 21.28
N ASP A 288 20.78 -1.10 21.51
CA ASP A 288 21.46 -0.98 22.82
C ASP A 288 20.53 -0.45 23.93
N GLU A 289 19.42 0.22 23.58
CA GLU A 289 18.43 0.71 24.54
C GLU A 289 17.32 -0.32 24.86
N TRP A 290 17.32 -1.51 24.23
CA TRP A 290 16.26 -2.50 24.40
C TRP A 290 16.03 -2.91 25.85
N ASN A 291 17.08 -3.04 26.64
CA ASN A 291 16.95 -3.41 28.05
C ASN A 291 16.13 -2.38 28.83
N THR A 292 16.29 -1.09 28.55
CA THR A 292 15.50 0.00 29.14
C THR A 292 14.04 -0.07 28.71
N TYR A 293 13.79 -0.35 27.43
CA TYR A 293 12.45 -0.48 26.86
C TYR A 293 11.68 -1.65 27.47
N ILE A 294 12.35 -2.80 27.53
CA ILE A 294 11.81 -4.04 28.08
C ILE A 294 11.56 -3.90 29.59
N ALA A 295 12.48 -3.28 30.34
CA ALA A 295 12.31 -3.03 31.76
C ALA A 295 11.05 -2.20 32.05
N TRP A 296 10.79 -1.15 31.26
CA TRP A 296 9.56 -0.37 31.38
C TRP A 296 8.31 -1.22 31.09
N GLN A 297 8.31 -2.03 30.03
CA GLN A 297 7.17 -2.90 29.70
C GLN A 297 6.91 -3.97 30.76
N LEU A 298 7.96 -4.56 31.35
CA LEU A 298 7.84 -5.54 32.44
C LEU A 298 7.25 -4.90 33.69
N HIS A 299 7.78 -3.74 34.10
CA HIS A 299 7.29 -2.99 35.24
C HIS A 299 5.83 -2.59 35.05
N ALA A 300 5.48 -2.05 33.88
CA ALA A 300 4.10 -1.68 33.55
C ALA A 300 3.17 -2.89 33.59
N ALA A 301 3.59 -4.05 33.06
CA ALA A 301 2.78 -5.27 33.10
C ALA A 301 2.49 -5.73 34.53
N VAL A 302 3.47 -5.69 35.43
CA VAL A 302 3.29 -6.09 36.85
C VAL A 302 2.31 -5.14 37.55
N LEU A 303 2.49 -3.83 37.40
CA LEU A 303 1.61 -2.83 38.00
C LEU A 303 0.17 -2.95 37.48
N LEU A 304 0.00 -3.08 36.17
CA LEU A 304 -1.33 -3.25 35.57
C LEU A 304 -1.97 -4.58 36.01
N TYR A 305 -1.21 -5.66 36.13
CA TYR A 305 -1.76 -6.93 36.61
C TYR A 305 -2.32 -6.81 38.03
N GLN A 306 -1.58 -6.17 38.93
CA GLN A 306 -1.99 -5.95 40.32
C GLN A 306 -3.27 -5.10 40.37
N ALA A 307 -3.28 -3.95 39.69
CA ALA A 307 -4.44 -3.07 39.63
C ALA A 307 -5.67 -3.75 39.00
N MET A 308 -5.50 -4.45 37.88
CA MET A 308 -6.61 -5.15 37.21
C MET A 308 -7.17 -6.27 38.06
N ARG A 309 -6.34 -6.96 38.84
CA ARG A 309 -6.82 -7.98 39.78
C ARG A 309 -7.70 -7.38 40.87
N GLU A 310 -7.34 -6.23 41.42
CA GLU A 310 -8.15 -5.52 42.41
C GLU A 310 -9.48 -5.03 41.81
N ILE A 311 -9.44 -4.45 40.60
CA ILE A 311 -10.62 -4.00 39.86
C ILE A 311 -11.57 -5.17 39.57
N ASP A 312 -11.03 -6.31 39.12
CA ASP A 312 -11.82 -7.52 38.82
C ASP A 312 -12.45 -8.12 40.09
N GLN A 313 -11.68 -8.21 41.19
CA GLN A 313 -12.17 -8.71 42.48
C GLN A 313 -13.27 -7.83 43.10
N ALA A 314 -13.18 -6.50 42.94
CA ALA A 314 -14.19 -5.56 43.40
C ALA A 314 -15.47 -5.59 42.53
N ASN A 315 -15.40 -6.15 41.32
CA ASN A 315 -16.49 -6.13 40.34
C ASN A 315 -16.76 -7.53 39.73
N PRO A 316 -17.14 -8.53 40.55
CA PRO A 316 -17.33 -9.90 40.07
C PRO A 316 -18.40 -9.98 38.98
N PRO A 317 -18.27 -10.93 38.02
CA PRO A 317 -19.28 -11.12 36.99
C PRO A 317 -20.65 -11.44 37.61
N LYS A 318 -21.71 -10.85 37.09
CA LYS A 318 -23.08 -11.20 37.50
C LYS A 318 -23.30 -12.68 37.19
N ALA A 319 -23.69 -13.47 38.19
CA ALA A 319 -24.03 -14.87 38.01
C ALA A 319 -25.05 -14.99 36.86
N SER A 320 -24.70 -15.73 35.81
CA SER A 320 -25.63 -16.07 34.74
C SER A 320 -26.74 -16.93 35.35
N LYS A 321 -27.98 -16.41 35.34
CA LYS A 321 -29.14 -17.26 35.53
C LYS A 321 -29.08 -18.30 34.41
N GLN A 322 -28.77 -19.55 34.77
CA GLN A 322 -28.96 -20.67 33.86
C GLN A 322 -30.45 -20.72 33.50
N GLU A 323 -30.72 -20.64 32.22
CA GLU A 323 -32.04 -20.82 31.64
C GLU A 323 -32.48 -22.27 31.87
N GLU A 324 -33.34 -22.47 32.87
CA GLU A 324 -34.35 -23.52 32.79
C GLU A 324 -35.43 -23.04 31.81
N GLN A 325 -35.43 -23.62 30.61
CA GLN A 325 -36.63 -23.96 29.84
C GLN A 325 -36.31 -24.91 28.69
#